data_AF-A0A9E1WSI0-F1
#
_entry.id   AF-A0A9E1WSI0-F1
#
_cell.length_a   1.000
_cell.length_b   1.000
_cell.length_c   1.000
_cell.angle_alpha   90.00
_cell.angle_beta   90.00
_cell.angle_gamma   90.00
#
_symmetry.space_group_name_H-M   'P 1'
#
loop_
_entity.id
_entity.type
_entity.pdbx_description
1 polymer ?
#
loop_
_entity_poly.entity_id
_entity_poly.type
_entity_poly.pdbx_seq_one_letter_code
_entity_poly.pdbx_strand_id
1 'polypeptide(L)'
;MFRWAYGLGALALLGVIASGSQVVAGNPLITLTQTGCQFVEPEGKDLGIKPMSAKECRTYNKSTRKSRLKGHKPLDLAPGEYTFEVRNTDVPYELGFYLRAADRDLMPFMPRVSGGGIHKGQSKSFTVNLVEGDYVYSCPFNPTINYRIRVK
;
A
#
# COMPACT_ATOMS: atom_id res chain seq x y z
N MET A 1 -49.77 67.71 19.56
CA MET A 1 -49.99 66.24 19.56
C MET A 1 -49.41 65.67 18.27
N PHE A 2 -48.14 65.22 18.36
CA PHE A 2 -47.65 63.86 18.10
C PHE A 2 -47.44 63.44 16.62
N ARG A 3 -46.21 63.76 16.15
CA ARG A 3 -45.21 62.93 15.44
C ARG A 3 -45.72 61.71 14.64
N TRP A 4 -45.50 61.74 13.32
CA TRP A 4 -45.38 60.56 12.48
C TRP A 4 -43.90 60.38 12.11
N ALA A 5 -43.30 59.27 12.57
CA ALA A 5 -41.94 58.86 12.21
C ALA A 5 -42.04 57.71 11.21
N TYR A 6 -41.60 57.92 9.98
CA TYR A 6 -41.45 56.87 8.98
C TYR A 6 -40.17 56.08 9.28
N GLY A 7 -40.33 54.78 9.51
CA GLY A 7 -39.25 53.84 9.73
C GLY A 7 -38.55 53.47 8.43
N LEU A 8 -37.22 53.58 8.43
CA LEU A 8 -36.33 52.95 7.45
C LEU A 8 -35.56 51.86 8.17
N GLY A 9 -36.07 50.63 8.09
CA GLY A 9 -35.35 49.44 8.54
C GLY A 9 -34.34 49.01 7.49
N ALA A 10 -33.06 49.28 7.72
CA ALA A 10 -31.98 48.73 6.91
C ALA A 10 -31.64 47.32 7.42
N LEU A 11 -32.09 46.27 6.71
CA LEU A 11 -31.61 44.91 6.94
C LEU A 11 -30.23 44.74 6.30
N ALA A 12 -29.19 44.74 7.13
CA ALA A 12 -27.86 44.31 6.73
C ALA A 12 -27.80 42.77 6.65
N LEU A 13 -27.74 42.23 5.43
CA LEU A 13 -27.47 40.82 5.19
C LEU A 13 -25.98 40.53 5.45
N LEU A 14 -25.67 40.02 6.64
CA LEU A 14 -24.39 39.41 6.97
C LEU A 14 -24.24 38.10 6.17
N GLY A 15 -23.47 38.16 5.08
CA GLY A 15 -23.07 36.97 4.33
C GLY A 15 -22.14 36.09 5.16
N VAL A 16 -22.64 34.93 5.59
CA VAL A 16 -21.83 33.90 6.23
C VAL A 16 -20.94 33.25 5.17
N ILE A 17 -19.66 33.58 5.15
CA ILE A 17 -18.67 32.89 4.32
C ILE A 17 -18.36 31.56 5.01
N ALA A 18 -19.06 30.50 4.60
CA ALA A 18 -18.73 29.14 5.01
C ALA A 18 -17.38 28.76 4.37
N SER A 19 -16.31 28.83 5.17
CA SER A 19 -15.00 28.30 4.79
C SER A 19 -15.06 26.77 4.86
N GLY A 20 -15.45 26.13 3.75
CA GLY A 20 -15.40 24.68 3.62
C GLY A 20 -13.95 24.20 3.54
N SER A 21 -13.41 23.64 4.62
CA SER A 21 -12.14 22.92 4.60
C SER A 21 -12.25 21.74 3.63
N GLN A 22 -11.54 21.82 2.51
CA GLN A 22 -11.38 20.68 1.60
C GLN A 22 -10.44 19.68 2.29
N VAL A 23 -11.00 18.57 2.78
CA VAL A 23 -10.18 17.42 3.18
C VAL A 23 -9.62 16.82 1.89
N VAL A 24 -8.34 17.09 1.59
CA VAL A 24 -7.61 16.33 0.58
C VAL A 24 -7.48 14.91 1.11
N ALA A 25 -8.34 14.01 0.62
CA ALA A 25 -8.20 12.59 0.89
C ALA A 25 -6.86 12.13 0.29
N GLY A 26 -5.92 11.71 1.14
CA GLY A 26 -4.66 11.12 0.70
C GLY A 26 -4.88 9.82 -0.09
N ASN A 27 -3.86 9.39 -0.82
CA ASN A 27 -3.90 8.12 -1.55
C ASN A 27 -4.24 6.95 -0.63
N PRO A 28 -5.05 5.97 -1.09
CA PRO A 28 -5.30 4.76 -0.33
C PRO A 28 -3.99 4.11 0.15
N LEU A 29 -3.92 3.86 1.46
CA LEU A 29 -2.78 3.26 2.13
C LEU A 29 -2.97 1.74 2.22
N ILE A 30 -2.00 0.98 1.73
CA ILE A 30 -1.93 -0.46 1.87
C ILE A 30 -0.75 -0.80 2.78
N THR A 31 -1.04 -1.32 3.97
CA THR A 31 -0.01 -1.74 4.93
C THR A 31 0.41 -3.18 4.64
N LEU A 32 1.72 -3.42 4.58
CA LEU A 32 2.31 -4.73 4.35
C LEU A 32 3.40 -5.02 5.39
N THR A 33 3.24 -6.10 6.14
CA THR A 33 4.14 -6.50 7.22
C THR A 33 5.04 -7.64 6.74
N GLN A 34 6.35 -7.42 6.74
CA GLN A 34 7.35 -8.45 6.52
C GLN A 34 7.85 -9.04 7.83
N THR A 35 7.82 -10.37 7.85
CA THR A 35 8.62 -11.22 8.73
C THR A 35 9.37 -12.22 7.84
N GLY A 36 10.05 -13.21 8.40
CA GLY A 36 10.86 -14.15 7.65
C GLY A 36 10.13 -14.76 6.46
N CYS A 37 10.68 -14.52 5.28
CA CYS A 37 10.28 -15.16 4.03
C CYS A 37 8.83 -14.91 3.57
N GLN A 38 8.15 -13.89 4.11
CA GLN A 38 6.75 -13.60 3.79
C GLN A 38 6.33 -12.14 3.96
N PHE A 39 5.17 -11.82 3.39
CA PHE A 39 4.29 -10.76 3.87
C PHE A 39 3.13 -11.41 4.66
N VAL A 40 2.74 -10.84 5.80
CA VAL A 40 1.76 -11.45 6.71
C VAL A 40 0.34 -11.38 6.15
N GLU A 41 -0.04 -10.22 5.60
CA GLU A 41 -1.39 -9.93 5.12
C GLU A 41 -1.88 -10.92 4.06
N PRO A 42 -1.14 -11.20 2.97
CA PRO A 42 -1.58 -12.19 1.99
C PRO A 42 -1.53 -13.63 2.51
N GLU A 43 -0.73 -13.94 3.54
CA GLU A 43 -0.70 -15.27 4.16
C GLU A 43 -1.79 -15.46 5.22
N GLY A 44 -2.39 -14.37 5.71
CA GLY A 44 -3.38 -14.36 6.78
C GLY A 44 -2.84 -14.69 8.17
N LYS A 45 -1.54 -15.00 8.29
CA LYS A 45 -0.87 -15.30 9.57
C LYS A 45 0.65 -15.20 9.49
N ASP A 46 1.27 -15.05 10.65
CA ASP A 46 2.70 -15.29 10.81
C ASP A 46 3.01 -16.79 10.68
N LEU A 47 3.99 -17.15 9.86
CA LEU A 47 4.49 -18.53 9.73
C LEU A 47 5.63 -18.86 10.70
N GLY A 48 6.12 -17.88 11.47
CA GLY A 48 7.15 -18.06 12.49
C GLY A 48 8.53 -18.38 11.93
N ILE A 49 8.81 -18.00 10.68
CA ILE A 49 10.06 -18.31 10.00
C ILE A 49 11.11 -17.28 10.43
N LYS A 50 12.28 -17.74 10.90
CA LYS A 50 13.35 -16.87 11.41
C LYS A 50 14.62 -17.04 10.58
N PRO A 51 14.66 -16.49 9.35
CA PRO A 51 15.82 -16.62 8.49
C PRO A 51 16.98 -15.75 8.99
N MET A 52 18.18 -16.28 8.89
CA MET A 52 19.42 -15.49 9.09
C MET A 52 19.96 -14.94 7.76
N SER A 53 19.40 -15.37 6.63
CA SER A 53 19.84 -14.93 5.31
C SER A 53 18.73 -15.03 4.25
N ALA A 54 18.87 -14.25 3.17
CA ALA A 54 18.02 -14.34 1.99
C ALA A 54 18.01 -15.75 1.35
N LYS A 55 19.12 -16.50 1.48
CA LYS A 55 19.26 -17.85 0.93
C LYS A 55 18.34 -18.86 1.63
N GLU A 56 18.18 -18.74 2.94
CA GLU A 56 17.25 -19.58 3.71
C GLU A 56 15.82 -19.38 3.22
N CYS A 57 15.40 -18.13 3.00
CA CYS A 57 14.08 -17.85 2.44
C CYS A 57 13.89 -18.39 1.03
N ARG A 58 14.90 -18.27 0.14
CA ARG A 58 14.83 -18.92 -1.19
C ARG A 58 14.64 -20.43 -1.05
N THR A 59 15.36 -21.06 -0.14
CA THR A 59 15.31 -22.51 0.08
C THR A 59 13.93 -22.93 0.60
N TYR A 60 13.46 -22.26 1.65
CA TYR A 60 12.14 -22.48 2.24
C TYR A 60 11.03 -22.30 1.19
N ASN A 61 10.99 -21.13 0.53
CA ASN A 61 9.94 -20.80 -0.43
C ASN A 61 10.00 -21.63 -1.71
N LYS A 62 11.17 -22.16 -2.11
CA LYS A 62 11.23 -23.12 -3.22
C LYS A 62 10.40 -24.38 -2.92
N SER A 63 10.39 -24.84 -1.68
CA SER A 63 9.65 -26.04 -1.26
C SER A 63 8.18 -25.78 -0.90
N THR A 64 7.86 -24.60 -0.34
CA THR A 64 6.52 -24.32 0.21
C THR A 64 5.62 -23.49 -0.71
N ARG A 65 6.18 -22.79 -1.72
CA ARG A 65 5.40 -21.84 -2.54
C ARG A 65 4.18 -22.46 -3.22
N LYS A 66 4.29 -23.68 -3.75
CA LYS A 66 3.18 -24.32 -4.48
C LYS A 66 1.98 -24.60 -3.59
N SER A 67 2.19 -25.05 -2.35
CA SER A 67 1.09 -25.30 -1.41
C SER A 67 0.51 -23.99 -0.88
N ARG A 68 1.36 -23.02 -0.55
CA ARG A 68 0.93 -21.70 -0.05
C ARG A 68 0.07 -20.95 -1.07
N LEU A 69 0.54 -20.82 -2.32
CA LEU A 69 -0.18 -20.06 -3.35
C LEU A 69 -1.57 -20.59 -3.68
N LYS A 70 -1.88 -21.87 -3.44
CA LYS A 70 -3.22 -22.42 -3.69
C LYS A 70 -4.31 -21.76 -2.85
N GLY A 71 -3.96 -21.22 -1.68
CA GLY A 71 -4.91 -20.54 -0.79
C GLY A 71 -5.00 -19.02 -0.98
N HIS A 72 -4.17 -18.43 -1.86
CA HIS A 72 -3.99 -16.98 -1.93
C HIS A 72 -4.98 -16.35 -2.90
N LYS A 73 -5.78 -15.39 -2.40
CA LYS A 73 -6.58 -14.51 -3.23
C LYS A 73 -5.74 -13.28 -3.63
N PRO A 74 -5.82 -12.81 -4.88
CA PRO A 74 -5.25 -11.53 -5.26
C PRO A 74 -5.84 -10.40 -4.41
N LEU A 75 -5.04 -9.35 -4.20
CA LEU A 75 -5.57 -8.06 -3.77
C LEU A 75 -6.23 -7.41 -5.00
N ASP A 76 -7.55 -7.28 -4.98
CA ASP A 76 -8.31 -6.62 -6.05
C ASP A 76 -8.38 -5.11 -5.78
N LEU A 77 -7.91 -4.30 -6.73
CA LEU A 77 -7.85 -2.83 -6.64
C LEU A 77 -8.45 -2.19 -7.90
N ALA A 78 -8.93 -0.96 -7.78
CA ALA A 78 -9.24 -0.12 -8.93
C ALA A 78 -7.95 0.51 -9.49
N PRO A 79 -7.91 0.96 -10.76
CA PRO A 79 -6.85 1.83 -11.25
C PRO A 79 -6.74 3.11 -10.41
N GLY A 80 -5.51 3.55 -10.12
CA GLY A 80 -5.27 4.75 -9.34
C GLY A 80 -3.95 4.75 -8.57
N GLU A 81 -3.69 5.83 -7.84
CA GLU A 81 -2.50 5.99 -7.02
C GLU A 81 -2.65 5.33 -5.65
N TYR A 82 -1.68 4.50 -5.28
CA TYR A 82 -1.65 3.78 -4.00
C TYR A 82 -0.32 4.00 -3.31
N THR A 83 -0.34 4.07 -1.98
CA THR A 83 0.86 4.05 -1.14
C THR A 83 0.93 2.73 -0.38
N PHE A 84 2.01 1.98 -0.60
CA PHE A 84 2.32 0.77 0.16
C PHE A 84 3.24 1.12 1.32
N GLU A 85 2.77 1.02 2.56
CA GLU A 85 3.62 1.13 3.75
C GLU A 85 4.13 -0.26 4.13
N VAL A 86 5.43 -0.48 3.96
CA VAL A 86 6.07 -1.78 4.11
C VAL A 86 6.95 -1.79 5.35
N ARG A 87 6.67 -2.71 6.29
CA ARG A 87 7.37 -2.84 7.56
C ARG A 87 8.26 -4.08 7.61
N ASN A 88 9.45 -3.98 8.18
CA ASN A 88 10.21 -5.15 8.65
C ASN A 88 10.03 -5.28 10.17
N THR A 89 9.35 -6.32 10.63
CA THR A 89 9.08 -6.47 12.06
C THR A 89 10.27 -7.05 12.81
N ASP A 90 10.88 -8.12 12.30
CA ASP A 90 11.80 -8.94 13.09
C ASP A 90 13.02 -9.50 12.33
N VAL A 91 13.10 -9.36 11.01
CA VAL A 91 14.19 -9.92 10.20
C VAL A 91 15.48 -9.12 10.45
N PRO A 92 16.61 -9.76 10.79
CA PRO A 92 17.80 -9.07 11.29
C PRO A 92 18.66 -8.40 10.23
N TYR A 93 18.25 -8.43 8.95
CA TYR A 93 18.94 -7.82 7.82
C TYR A 93 18.02 -6.83 7.09
N GLU A 94 18.60 -6.04 6.18
CA GLU A 94 17.86 -5.07 5.37
C GLU A 94 16.83 -5.77 4.47
N LEU A 95 15.60 -5.24 4.45
CA LEU A 95 14.56 -5.67 3.52
C LEU A 95 14.27 -4.60 2.47
N GLY A 96 13.51 -5.02 1.47
CA GLY A 96 12.98 -4.14 0.44
C GLY A 96 11.56 -4.50 0.02
N PHE A 97 11.09 -3.82 -1.01
CA PHE A 97 9.81 -4.05 -1.65
C PHE A 97 10.01 -3.96 -3.15
N TYR A 98 9.32 -4.82 -3.89
CA TYR A 98 9.29 -4.74 -5.34
C TYR A 98 7.93 -5.15 -5.87
N LEU A 99 7.20 -4.18 -6.43
CA LEU A 99 5.96 -4.34 -7.18
C LEU A 99 6.24 -4.16 -8.67
N ARG A 100 5.69 -5.05 -9.50
CA ARG A 100 5.87 -5.08 -10.96
C ARG A 100 4.73 -5.83 -11.64
N ALA A 101 4.65 -5.74 -12.97
CA ALA A 101 3.77 -6.60 -13.76
C ALA A 101 4.00 -8.10 -13.46
N ALA A 102 2.91 -8.86 -13.41
CA ALA A 102 2.97 -10.31 -13.23
C ALA A 102 3.60 -11.01 -14.45
N ASP A 103 3.25 -10.53 -15.65
CA ASP A 103 3.85 -10.93 -16.91
C ASP A 103 5.17 -10.19 -17.13
N ARG A 104 6.22 -10.94 -17.48
CA ARG A 104 7.55 -10.40 -17.73
C ARG A 104 7.60 -9.58 -19.02
N ASP A 105 6.81 -9.94 -20.02
CA ASP A 105 6.80 -9.26 -21.31
C ASP A 105 6.12 -7.89 -21.19
N LEU A 106 5.24 -7.72 -20.20
CA LEU A 106 4.57 -6.45 -19.88
C LEU A 106 5.36 -5.55 -18.92
N MET A 107 6.39 -6.07 -18.22
CA MET A 107 7.18 -5.28 -17.26
C MET A 107 7.77 -3.97 -17.81
N PRO A 108 8.20 -3.85 -19.08
CA PRO A 108 8.69 -2.59 -19.63
C PRO A 108 7.62 -1.51 -19.76
N PHE A 109 6.34 -1.90 -19.85
CA PHE A 109 5.23 -1.03 -20.20
C PHE A 109 4.29 -0.73 -19.04
N MET A 110 4.51 -1.37 -17.89
CA MET A 110 3.63 -1.25 -16.73
C MET A 110 4.28 -0.54 -15.54
N PRO A 111 3.48 0.13 -14.68
CA PRO A 111 3.95 0.72 -13.44
C PRO A 111 4.71 -0.27 -12.57
N ARG A 112 5.78 0.22 -11.94
CA ARG A 112 6.60 -0.54 -10.99
C ARG A 112 7.15 0.38 -9.93
N VAL A 113 7.35 -0.17 -8.75
CA VAL A 113 8.04 0.52 -7.66
C VAL A 113 8.92 -0.47 -6.91
N SER A 114 10.14 -0.06 -6.60
CA SER A 114 11.13 -0.90 -5.93
C SER A 114 12.00 -0.06 -5.01
N GLY A 115 12.44 -0.66 -3.91
CA GLY A 115 13.49 -0.08 -3.08
C GLY A 115 13.83 -0.93 -1.86
N GLY A 116 14.98 -0.63 -1.25
CA GLY A 116 15.47 -1.23 -0.01
C GLY A 116 15.47 -0.25 1.15
N GLY A 117 16.30 -0.55 2.14
CA GLY A 117 16.55 0.25 3.33
C GLY A 117 15.51 0.06 4.44
N ILE A 118 14.82 -1.09 4.48
CA ILE A 118 13.83 -1.39 5.53
C ILE A 118 14.50 -2.28 6.59
N HIS A 119 15.17 -1.67 7.56
CA HIS A 119 15.83 -2.40 8.64
C HIS A 119 14.82 -2.88 9.70
N LYS A 120 15.27 -3.76 10.60
CA LYS A 120 14.45 -4.32 11.68
C LYS A 120 13.74 -3.22 12.46
N GLY A 121 12.42 -3.35 12.62
CA GLY A 121 11.56 -2.41 13.34
C GLY A 121 11.13 -1.19 12.53
N GLN A 122 11.63 -1.00 11.31
CA GLN A 122 11.34 0.16 10.47
C GLN A 122 10.24 -0.11 9.44
N SER A 123 9.67 0.98 8.93
CA SER A 123 8.72 1.00 7.82
C SER A 123 9.18 1.97 6.74
N LYS A 124 8.77 1.74 5.49
CA LYS A 124 8.99 2.66 4.37
C LYS A 124 7.81 2.65 3.41
N SER A 125 7.48 3.81 2.87
CA SER A 125 6.37 3.99 1.95
C SER A 125 6.82 3.94 0.48
N PHE A 126 6.01 3.31 -0.36
CA PHE A 126 6.21 3.17 -1.80
C PHE A 126 4.94 3.56 -2.52
N THR A 127 4.96 4.68 -3.25
CA THR A 127 3.80 5.14 -4.02
C THR A 127 3.92 4.71 -5.47
N VAL A 128 2.82 4.25 -6.05
CA VAL A 128 2.71 3.88 -7.46
C VAL A 128 1.31 4.17 -7.99
N ASN A 129 1.23 4.71 -9.20
CA ASN A 129 -0.03 4.85 -9.92
C ASN A 129 -0.27 3.59 -10.75
N LEU A 130 -1.21 2.76 -10.33
CA LEU A 130 -1.56 1.48 -10.95
C LEU A 130 -2.55 1.69 -12.09
N VAL A 131 -2.27 1.07 -13.23
CA VAL A 131 -3.21 0.93 -14.35
C VAL A 131 -3.79 -0.49 -14.36
N GLU A 132 -4.89 -0.69 -15.08
CA GLU A 132 -5.50 -2.02 -15.28
C GLU A 132 -4.45 -3.07 -15.66
N GLY A 133 -4.52 -4.25 -15.01
CA GLY A 133 -3.59 -5.34 -15.25
C GLY A 133 -3.30 -6.20 -14.02
N ASP A 134 -2.54 -7.26 -14.23
CA ASP A 134 -2.09 -8.17 -13.18
C ASP A 134 -0.66 -7.81 -12.74
N TYR A 135 -0.46 -7.65 -11.43
CA TYR A 135 0.82 -7.33 -10.81
C TYR A 135 1.22 -8.39 -9.79
N VAL A 136 2.50 -8.38 -9.45
CA VAL A 136 3.02 -9.09 -8.29
C VAL A 136 3.87 -8.18 -7.43
N TYR A 137 3.85 -8.42 -6.12
CA TYR A 137 4.80 -7.85 -5.19
C TYR A 137 5.57 -8.93 -4.42
N SER A 138 6.77 -8.56 -3.99
CA SER A 138 7.71 -9.46 -3.29
C SER A 138 8.79 -8.66 -2.57
N CYS A 139 9.58 -9.32 -1.72
CA CYS A 139 10.84 -8.77 -1.21
C CYS A 139 12.05 -9.54 -1.77
N PRO A 140 12.92 -8.94 -2.60
CA PRO A 140 14.13 -9.60 -3.08
C PRO A 140 15.18 -9.90 -2.00
N PHE A 141 15.23 -9.09 -0.93
CA PHE A 141 16.20 -9.24 0.17
C PHE A 141 15.71 -10.19 1.27
N ASN A 142 14.39 -10.33 1.41
CA ASN A 142 13.72 -11.38 2.18
C ASN A 142 12.89 -12.26 1.24
N PRO A 143 13.51 -13.06 0.35
CA PRO A 143 12.85 -13.73 -0.78
C PRO A 143 11.51 -14.35 -0.42
N THR A 144 10.43 -13.60 -0.67
CA THR A 144 9.05 -14.05 -0.46
C THR A 144 8.55 -14.82 -1.69
N ILE A 145 7.35 -15.38 -1.60
CA ILE A 145 6.61 -15.73 -2.82
C ILE A 145 6.16 -14.44 -3.54
N ASN A 146 5.74 -14.58 -4.80
CA ASN A 146 5.13 -13.47 -5.56
C ASN A 146 3.64 -13.42 -5.22
N TYR A 147 3.23 -12.42 -4.44
CA TYR A 147 1.85 -12.16 -4.09
C TYR A 147 1.16 -11.36 -5.21
N ARG A 148 -0.11 -11.65 -5.50
CA ARG A 148 -0.81 -11.08 -6.65
C ARG A 148 -1.63 -9.85 -6.27
N ILE A 149 -1.61 -8.87 -7.16
CA ILE A 149 -2.58 -7.77 -7.20
C ILE A 149 -3.26 -7.83 -8.55
N ARG A 150 -4.56 -7.62 -8.57
CA ARG A 150 -5.35 -7.49 -9.80
C ARG A 150 -5.97 -6.12 -9.81
N VAL A 151 -5.71 -5.37 -10.87
CA VAL A 151 -6.24 -4.02 -11.06
C VAL A 151 -7.30 -4.05 -12.14
N LYS A 152 -8.54 -3.66 -11.80
CA LYS A 152 -9.71 -3.69 -12.69
C LYS A 152 -10.66 -2.52 -12.45
#